data_AF-A0A1F8SWA4-F1
#
_entry.id   AF-A0A1F8SWA4-F1
#
_cell.length_a   1.000
_cell.length_b   1.000
_cell.length_c   1.000
_cell.angle_alpha   90.00
_cell.angle_beta   90.00
_cell.angle_gamma   90.00
#
_symmetry.space_group_name_H-M   'P 1'
#
loop_
_entity.id
_entity.type
_entity.pdbx_description
1 polymer ?
#
loop_
_entity_poly.entity_id
_entity_poly.type
_entity_poly.pdbx_seq_one_letter_code
_entity_poly.pdbx_strand_id
1 'polypeptide(L)'
;MIIHPTSLSATLDATADVFFHQNQLSNTIRQEITNMIVSRQRQTGPNAGFFIPYAAESEAKIRLFSGELLTTTLARNHIPMIEAARLLKLLAIETHAVYQSILLTNHRMEKMCYSTFCAKGECKALTIAYLRYLSLDDADNAVSSMSTHLTSLTDYRDGKGRWGGFPFFYTVLMLSETDSPLAIQELKYAAPFCEKQLSQNWSPDPISKRRLEIISNALARS
;
A
#
# COMPACT_ATOMS: atom_id res chain seq x y z
N MET A 1 -11.44 6.36 15.98
CA MET A 1 -10.14 6.78 16.55
C MET A 1 -9.09 6.44 15.51
N ILE A 2 -8.22 7.39 15.12
CA ILE A 2 -7.23 7.17 14.04
C ILE A 2 -5.86 6.79 14.63
N ILE A 3 -5.43 7.47 15.69
CA ILE A 3 -4.16 7.19 16.34
C ILE A 3 -4.35 6.09 17.38
N HIS A 4 -3.63 4.98 17.20
CA HIS A 4 -3.57 3.87 18.13
C HIS A 4 -2.23 3.92 18.89
N PRO A 5 -2.22 4.26 20.19
CA PRO A 5 -0.99 4.60 20.92
C PRO A 5 -0.03 3.41 21.11
N THR A 6 -0.50 2.19 20.85
CA THR A 6 0.23 0.94 21.03
C THR A 6 0.36 0.14 19.73
N SER A 7 -0.06 0.70 18.58
CA SER A 7 0.02 0.00 17.31
C SER A 7 0.26 0.97 16.15
N LEU A 8 1.45 0.83 15.54
CA LEU A 8 1.77 1.53 14.32
C LEU A 8 0.87 1.01 13.20
N SER A 9 0.74 -0.30 13.07
CA SER A 9 -0.03 -0.93 12.00
C SER A 9 -1.49 -0.52 12.01
N ALA A 10 -2.13 -0.47 13.19
CA ALA A 10 -3.52 0.00 13.31
C ALA A 10 -3.65 1.48 12.98
N THR A 11 -2.68 2.32 13.36
CA THR A 11 -2.69 3.74 12.98
C THR A 11 -2.50 3.92 11.48
N LEU A 12 -1.61 3.16 10.84
CA LEU A 12 -1.44 3.19 9.38
C LEU A 12 -2.73 2.72 8.68
N ASP A 13 -3.35 1.62 9.13
CA ASP A 13 -4.61 1.11 8.55
C ASP A 13 -5.75 2.13 8.70
N ALA A 14 -5.96 2.67 9.90
CA ALA A 14 -7.00 3.66 10.15
C ALA A 14 -6.77 4.97 9.37
N THR A 15 -5.52 5.39 9.20
CA THR A 15 -5.18 6.57 8.38
C THR A 15 -5.41 6.28 6.90
N ALA A 16 -5.00 5.11 6.41
CA ALA A 16 -5.25 4.69 5.03
C ALA A 16 -6.75 4.58 4.72
N ASP A 17 -7.56 4.14 5.69
CA ASP A 17 -9.02 4.05 5.58
C ASP A 17 -9.66 5.43 5.35
N VAL A 18 -9.19 6.45 6.08
CA VAL A 18 -9.62 7.85 5.86
C VAL A 18 -9.34 8.30 4.44
N PHE A 19 -8.13 8.07 3.94
CA PHE A 19 -7.75 8.45 2.57
C PHE A 19 -8.48 7.63 1.50
N PHE A 20 -8.71 6.34 1.76
CA PHE A 20 -9.47 5.45 0.87
C PHE A 20 -10.90 5.96 0.66
N HIS A 21 -11.52 6.49 1.72
CA HIS A 21 -12.84 7.12 1.65
C HIS A 21 -12.83 8.59 1.23
N GLN A 22 -11.68 9.13 0.80
CA GLN A 22 -11.51 10.54 0.41
C GLN A 22 -11.96 11.55 1.50
N ASN A 23 -11.89 11.13 2.77
CA ASN A 23 -12.24 11.97 3.89
C ASN A 23 -11.11 12.96 4.19
N GLN A 24 -11.47 14.17 4.61
CA GLN A 24 -10.49 15.19 5.00
C GLN A 24 -10.08 15.02 6.47
N LEU A 25 -8.78 15.21 6.73
CA LEU A 25 -8.23 15.32 8.08
C LEU A 25 -7.95 16.78 8.39
N SER A 26 -8.26 17.21 9.61
CA SER A 26 -7.81 18.51 10.09
C SER A 26 -6.28 18.56 10.14
N ASN A 27 -5.70 19.75 9.98
CA ASN A 27 -4.25 19.93 10.06
C ASN A 27 -3.67 19.46 11.40
N THR A 28 -4.40 19.63 12.50
CA THR A 28 -4.00 19.11 13.82
C THR A 28 -3.87 17.59 13.81
N ILE A 29 -4.87 16.86 13.32
CA ILE A 29 -4.83 15.40 13.25
C ILE A 29 -3.72 14.93 12.30
N ARG A 30 -3.55 15.60 11.14
CA ARG A 30 -2.46 15.31 10.21
C ARG A 30 -1.09 15.44 10.90
N GLN A 31 -0.87 16.52 11.63
CA GLN A 31 0.37 16.76 12.36
C GLN A 31 0.62 15.69 13.45
N GLU A 32 -0.41 15.30 14.20
CA GLU A 32 -0.30 14.26 15.22
C GLU A 32 0.07 12.89 14.61
N ILE A 33 -0.58 12.50 13.52
CA ILE A 33 -0.28 11.25 12.81
C ILE A 33 1.15 11.31 12.23
N THR A 34 1.52 12.41 11.57
CA THR A 34 2.86 12.62 11.03
C THR A 34 3.92 12.50 12.12
N ASN A 35 3.74 13.19 13.25
CA ASN A 35 4.69 13.15 14.37
C ASN A 35 4.83 11.73 14.92
N MET A 36 3.73 11.00 15.07
CA MET A 36 3.75 9.60 15.49
C MET A 36 4.55 8.75 14.51
N ILE A 37 4.21 8.78 13.21
CA ILE A 37 4.88 7.98 12.18
C ILE A 37 6.38 8.28 12.14
N VAL A 38 6.79 9.55 12.06
CA VAL A 38 8.20 9.95 12.02
C VAL A 38 8.95 9.50 13.28
N SER A 39 8.34 9.61 14.47
CA SER A 39 8.95 9.15 15.73
C SER A 39 9.24 7.65 15.78
N ARG A 40 8.64 6.86 14.88
CA ARG A 40 8.86 5.42 14.78
C ARG A 40 9.96 5.02 13.82
N GLN A 41 10.49 5.93 13.02
CA GLN A 41 11.51 5.59 12.04
C GLN A 41 12.91 5.47 12.67
N ARG A 42 13.63 4.39 12.36
CA ARG A 42 15.06 4.28 12.63
C ARG A 42 15.82 5.27 11.75
N GLN A 43 16.54 6.19 12.37
CA GLN A 43 17.30 7.24 11.66
C GLN A 43 18.68 6.77 11.20
N THR A 44 19.30 5.81 11.89
CA THR A 44 20.69 5.40 11.64
C THR A 44 20.88 3.88 11.71
N GLY A 45 22.05 3.43 11.26
CA GLY A 45 22.49 2.04 11.33
C GLY A 45 21.89 1.13 10.23
N PRO A 46 22.07 -0.19 10.36
CA PRO A 46 21.66 -1.16 9.32
C PRO A 46 20.15 -1.22 9.09
N ASN A 47 19.36 -0.71 10.05
CA ASN A 47 17.91 -0.64 9.99
C ASN A 47 17.38 0.77 9.67
N ALA A 48 18.25 1.73 9.31
CA ALA A 48 17.83 3.07 8.92
C ALA A 48 16.74 3.02 7.83
N GLY A 49 15.70 3.85 7.96
CA GLY A 49 14.56 3.90 7.06
C GLY A 49 13.40 2.96 7.41
N PHE A 50 13.59 1.96 8.27
CA PHE A 50 12.46 1.14 8.78
C PHE A 50 11.66 1.89 9.84
N PHE A 51 10.35 1.67 9.83
CA PHE A 51 9.44 2.12 10.88
C PHE A 51 9.22 0.98 11.86
N ILE A 52 9.52 1.23 13.13
CA ILE A 52 9.56 0.21 14.17
C ILE A 52 8.14 0.06 14.75
N PRO A 53 7.54 -1.14 14.67
CA PRO A 53 6.30 -1.45 15.37
C PRO A 53 6.43 -1.21 16.88
N TYR A 54 5.31 -1.09 17.57
CA TYR A 54 5.28 -1.10 19.03
C TYR A 54 5.56 -2.50 19.56
N ALA A 55 6.13 -2.60 20.77
CA ALA A 55 6.38 -3.89 21.41
C ALA A 55 5.10 -4.74 21.56
N ALA A 56 3.96 -4.09 21.79
CA ALA A 56 2.65 -4.73 21.86
C ALA A 56 2.18 -5.35 20.53
N GLU A 57 2.84 -5.06 19.40
CA GLU A 57 2.53 -5.63 18.08
C GLU A 57 3.30 -6.92 17.77
N SER A 58 4.13 -7.42 18.69
CA SER A 58 5.06 -8.54 18.46
C SER A 58 4.39 -9.86 18.07
N GLU A 59 3.09 -10.01 18.31
CA GLU A 59 2.29 -11.21 18.00
C GLU A 59 1.15 -10.95 17.00
N ALA A 60 0.97 -9.70 16.56
CA ALA A 60 -0.14 -9.35 15.70
C ALA A 60 0.05 -9.94 14.29
N LYS A 61 -1.00 -10.56 13.76
CA LYS A 61 -1.07 -10.95 12.36
C LYS A 61 -1.17 -9.70 11.49
N ILE A 62 -0.03 -9.20 11.03
CA ILE A 62 0.03 -8.06 10.10
C ILE A 62 -0.65 -8.44 8.78
N ARG A 63 -1.47 -7.53 8.28
CA ARG A 63 -2.23 -7.68 7.04
C ARG A 63 -1.97 -6.50 6.11
N LEU A 64 -2.20 -6.72 4.82
CA LEU A 64 -2.40 -5.63 3.87
C LEU A 64 -3.70 -4.91 4.21
N PHE A 65 -3.87 -3.67 3.71
CA PHE A 65 -5.11 -2.90 3.88
C PHE A 65 -6.36 -3.68 3.45
N SER A 66 -6.25 -4.47 2.38
CA SER A 66 -7.31 -5.34 1.87
C SER A 66 -7.48 -6.68 2.62
N GLY A 67 -6.71 -6.88 3.70
CA GLY A 67 -6.89 -7.96 4.69
C GLY A 67 -6.10 -9.24 4.44
N GLU A 68 -5.38 -9.39 3.33
CA GLU A 68 -4.46 -10.51 3.09
C GLU A 68 -3.35 -10.55 4.15
N LEU A 69 -2.99 -11.74 4.63
CA LEU A 69 -2.01 -11.95 5.71
C LEU A 69 -0.57 -11.87 5.19
N LEU A 70 0.32 -11.30 6.00
CA LEU A 70 1.76 -11.31 5.78
C LEU A 70 2.43 -12.37 6.67
N THR A 71 3.20 -13.27 6.06
CA THR A 71 3.76 -14.44 6.73
C THR A 71 5.27 -14.37 6.93
N THR A 72 6.00 -13.69 6.05
CA THR A 72 7.46 -13.56 6.13
C THR A 72 7.87 -12.31 6.91
N THR A 73 9.02 -12.41 7.56
CA THR A 73 9.68 -11.26 8.22
C THR A 73 9.96 -10.12 7.24
N LEU A 74 10.32 -10.46 5.99
CA LEU A 74 10.56 -9.46 4.94
C LEU A 74 9.29 -8.61 4.70
N ALA A 75 8.17 -9.25 4.42
CA ALA A 75 6.92 -8.53 4.13
C ALA A 75 6.41 -7.76 5.36
N ARG A 76 6.50 -8.36 6.55
CA ARG A 76 6.09 -7.72 7.82
C ARG A 76 6.89 -6.47 8.16
N ASN A 77 8.15 -6.38 7.73
CA ASN A 77 8.98 -5.19 7.96
C ASN A 77 8.83 -4.16 6.85
N HIS A 78 8.74 -4.60 5.59
CA HIS A 78 8.74 -3.70 4.45
C HIS A 78 7.35 -3.13 4.11
N ILE A 79 6.24 -3.85 4.31
CA ILE A 79 4.90 -3.29 4.07
C ILE A 79 4.65 -2.06 4.96
N PRO A 80 4.83 -2.12 6.30
CA PRO A 80 4.62 -0.93 7.14
C PRO A 80 5.57 0.21 6.77
N MET A 81 6.79 -0.10 6.33
CA MET A 81 7.74 0.91 5.89
C MET A 81 7.25 1.66 4.63
N ILE A 82 6.80 0.92 3.61
CA ILE A 82 6.31 1.49 2.36
C ILE A 82 5.02 2.28 2.63
N GLU A 83 4.07 1.70 3.37
CA GLU A 83 2.81 2.37 3.69
C GLU A 83 2.99 3.59 4.59
N ALA A 84 3.94 3.57 5.54
CA ALA A 84 4.28 4.75 6.33
C ALA A 84 4.81 5.89 5.44
N ALA A 85 5.74 5.60 4.53
CA ALA A 85 6.25 6.62 3.59
C ALA A 85 5.15 7.14 2.65
N ARG A 86 4.28 6.26 2.14
CA ARG A 86 3.10 6.62 1.34
C ARG A 86 2.16 7.55 2.13
N LEU A 87 1.87 7.22 3.38
CA LEU A 87 1.02 8.04 4.24
C LEU A 87 1.67 9.38 4.59
N LEU A 88 2.99 9.46 4.80
CA LEU A 88 3.68 10.74 4.98
C LEU A 88 3.52 11.66 3.77
N LYS A 89 3.55 11.12 2.54
CA LYS A 89 3.25 11.88 1.32
C LYS A 89 1.79 12.36 1.31
N LEU A 90 0.82 11.48 1.56
CA LEU A 90 -0.61 11.82 1.59
C LEU A 90 -0.99 12.82 2.70
N LEU A 91 -0.33 12.71 3.86
CA LEU A 91 -0.51 13.63 4.96
C LEU A 91 0.04 15.02 4.65
N ALA A 92 0.88 15.21 3.62
CA ALA A 92 1.38 16.48 3.10
C ALA A 92 1.72 17.53 4.19
N ILE A 93 2.43 17.08 5.23
CA ILE A 93 3.00 17.95 6.27
C ILE A 93 4.45 18.24 5.89
N GLU A 94 4.73 19.49 5.53
CA GLU A 94 6.04 19.92 5.05
C GLU A 94 6.96 20.29 6.22
N THR A 95 7.76 19.33 6.67
CA THR A 95 8.81 19.56 7.66
C THR A 95 10.10 18.88 7.23
N HIS A 96 11.24 19.38 7.71
CA HIS A 96 12.53 18.73 7.45
C HIS A 96 12.55 17.27 7.92
N ALA A 97 11.90 16.96 9.04
CA ALA A 97 11.82 15.61 9.58
C ALA A 97 11.03 14.66 8.64
N VAL A 98 9.92 15.12 8.06
CA VAL A 98 9.15 14.34 7.07
C VAL A 98 9.97 14.12 5.79
N TYR A 99 10.62 15.17 5.28
CA TYR A 99 11.49 15.07 4.12
C TYR A 99 12.61 14.05 4.31
N GLN A 100 13.35 14.14 5.42
CA GLN A 100 14.41 13.18 5.75
C GLN A 100 13.87 11.76 5.92
N SER A 101 12.68 11.64 6.51
CA SER A 101 12.03 10.34 6.68
C SER A 101 11.73 9.66 5.35
N ILE A 102 11.13 10.38 4.41
CA ILE A 102 10.84 9.88 3.06
C ILE A 102 12.14 9.56 2.31
N LEU A 103 13.16 10.44 2.39
CA LEU A 103 14.46 10.24 1.73
C LEU A 103 15.16 8.95 2.20
N LEU A 104 15.22 8.71 3.52
CA LEU A 104 15.81 7.50 4.09
C LEU A 104 15.09 6.23 3.63
N THR A 105 13.75 6.28 3.58
CA THR A 105 12.96 5.15 3.12
C THR A 105 13.13 4.92 1.61
N ASN A 106 13.22 5.96 0.78
CA ASN A 106 13.51 5.85 -0.65
C ASN A 106 14.84 5.14 -0.92
N HIS A 107 15.92 5.59 -0.29
CA HIS A 107 17.24 4.96 -0.45
C HIS A 107 17.25 3.48 -0.06
N ARG A 108 16.39 3.07 0.86
CA ARG A 108 16.20 1.66 1.20
C ARG A 108 15.40 0.93 0.12
N MET A 109 14.24 1.45 -0.27
CA MET A 109 13.37 0.83 -1.27
C MET A 109 14.09 0.62 -2.59
N GLU A 110 14.86 1.61 -3.06
CA GLU A 110 15.62 1.56 -4.31
C GLU A 110 16.57 0.35 -4.40
N LYS A 111 17.09 -0.12 -3.26
CA LYS A 111 18.03 -1.26 -3.18
C LYS A 111 17.34 -2.63 -3.08
N MET A 112 16.02 -2.68 -3.01
CA MET A 112 15.26 -3.92 -2.83
C MET A 112 14.80 -4.48 -4.16
N CYS A 113 14.75 -5.81 -4.30
CA CYS A 113 14.37 -6.44 -5.57
C CYS A 113 12.97 -6.07 -6.08
N TYR A 114 12.03 -5.70 -5.20
CA TYR A 114 10.70 -5.25 -5.61
C TYR A 114 10.69 -3.86 -6.26
N SER A 115 11.78 -3.08 -6.18
CA SER A 115 11.89 -1.77 -6.85
C SER A 115 12.09 -1.87 -8.36
N THR A 116 12.49 -3.06 -8.84
CA THR A 116 12.68 -3.40 -10.25
C THR A 116 11.72 -4.50 -10.69
N PHE A 117 10.55 -4.59 -10.05
CA PHE A 117 9.56 -5.66 -10.18
C PHE A 117 10.05 -7.05 -9.72
N CYS A 118 9.45 -7.59 -8.64
CA CYS A 118 9.78 -8.93 -8.16
C CYS A 118 8.54 -9.77 -7.84
N ALA A 119 8.29 -10.77 -8.69
CA ALA A 119 7.16 -11.69 -8.53
C ALA A 119 7.52 -12.98 -7.76
N LYS A 120 8.46 -12.94 -6.81
CA LYS A 120 8.87 -14.12 -6.03
C LYS A 120 8.27 -14.08 -4.62
N GLY A 121 7.58 -15.15 -4.21
CA GLY A 121 7.01 -15.28 -2.86
C GLY A 121 6.20 -14.04 -2.45
N GLU A 122 6.43 -13.54 -1.24
CA GLU A 122 5.74 -12.34 -0.73
C GLU A 122 6.31 -11.01 -1.27
N CYS A 123 7.38 -11.01 -2.09
CA CYS A 123 7.78 -9.81 -2.81
C CYS A 123 6.70 -9.34 -3.80
N LYS A 124 5.74 -10.20 -4.16
CA LYS A 124 4.55 -9.79 -4.91
C LYS A 124 3.76 -8.70 -4.17
N ALA A 125 3.51 -8.88 -2.87
CA ALA A 125 2.82 -7.88 -2.06
C ALA A 125 3.65 -6.59 -1.94
N LEU A 126 4.97 -6.73 -1.77
CA LEU A 126 5.89 -5.58 -1.69
C LEU A 126 5.97 -4.80 -3.00
N THR A 127 5.93 -5.49 -4.15
CA THR A 127 5.91 -4.86 -5.48
C THR A 127 4.64 -4.03 -5.63
N ILE A 128 3.48 -4.56 -5.24
CA ILE A 128 2.22 -3.81 -5.30
C ILE A 128 2.22 -2.62 -4.33
N ALA A 129 2.73 -2.79 -3.10
CA ALA A 129 2.86 -1.69 -2.14
C ALA A 129 3.77 -0.58 -2.68
N TYR A 130 4.89 -0.95 -3.29
CA TYR A 130 5.81 0.00 -3.91
C TYR A 130 5.16 0.76 -5.07
N LEU A 131 4.34 0.10 -5.89
CA LEU A 131 3.55 0.79 -6.92
C LEU A 131 2.56 1.79 -6.33
N ARG A 132 1.82 1.42 -5.27
CA ARG A 132 0.94 2.37 -4.55
C ARG A 132 1.68 3.58 -3.98
N TYR A 133 2.96 3.42 -3.66
CA TYR A 133 3.82 4.51 -3.22
C TYR A 133 4.26 5.39 -4.39
N LEU A 134 4.69 4.78 -5.50
CA LEU A 134 5.10 5.48 -6.72
C LEU A 134 3.95 6.24 -7.38
N SER A 135 2.70 5.80 -7.23
CA SER A 135 1.53 6.48 -7.81
C SER A 135 1.29 7.89 -7.24
N LEU A 136 1.99 8.27 -6.17
CA LEU A 136 1.95 9.61 -5.58
C LEU A 136 3.05 10.55 -6.11
N ASP A 137 3.84 10.10 -7.08
CA ASP A 137 5.01 10.81 -7.60
C ASP A 137 4.82 11.03 -9.11
N ASP A 138 4.88 12.28 -9.54
CA ASP A 138 4.72 12.71 -10.93
C ASP A 138 6.06 12.89 -11.64
N ALA A 139 7.18 12.66 -10.96
CA ALA A 139 8.49 12.74 -11.58
C ALA A 139 8.65 11.71 -12.70
N ASP A 140 9.31 12.09 -13.81
CA ASP A 140 9.45 11.28 -15.02
C ASP A 140 10.00 9.87 -14.74
N ASN A 141 10.94 9.76 -13.80
CA ASN A 141 11.52 8.48 -13.37
C ASN A 141 10.50 7.58 -12.65
N ALA A 142 9.62 8.15 -11.82
CA ALA A 142 8.56 7.43 -11.14
C ALA A 142 7.49 6.95 -12.14
N VAL A 143 7.11 7.80 -13.09
CA VAL A 143 6.16 7.46 -14.17
C VAL A 143 6.71 6.33 -15.06
N SER A 144 7.98 6.42 -15.43
CA SER A 144 8.66 5.37 -16.22
C SER A 144 8.76 4.04 -15.45
N SER A 145 9.13 4.12 -14.17
CA SER A 145 9.19 2.96 -13.28
C SER A 145 7.82 2.29 -13.12
N MET A 146 6.77 3.07 -12.84
CA MET A 146 5.39 2.60 -12.76
C MET A 146 4.96 1.89 -14.05
N SER A 147 5.22 2.50 -15.21
CA SER A 147 4.85 1.93 -16.52
C SER A 147 5.56 0.59 -16.79
N THR A 148 6.84 0.49 -16.43
CA THR A 148 7.62 -0.76 -16.52
C THR A 148 7.00 -1.86 -15.66
N HIS A 149 6.66 -1.55 -14.41
CA HIS A 149 6.05 -2.51 -13.50
C HIS A 149 4.66 -2.96 -13.93
N LEU A 150 3.81 -2.04 -14.40
CA LEU A 150 2.49 -2.37 -14.91
C LEU A 150 2.58 -3.26 -16.15
N THR A 151 3.58 -3.01 -17.02
CA THR A 151 3.86 -3.89 -18.17
C THR A 151 4.26 -5.28 -17.70
N SER A 152 5.19 -5.40 -16.76
CA SER A 152 5.59 -6.70 -16.20
C SER A 152 4.46 -7.43 -15.46
N LEU A 153 3.50 -6.70 -14.87
CA LEU A 153 2.34 -7.32 -14.23
C LEU A 153 1.47 -8.10 -15.23
N THR A 154 1.42 -7.67 -16.50
CA THR A 154 0.63 -8.32 -17.55
C THR A 154 1.08 -9.75 -17.84
N ASP A 155 2.38 -10.04 -17.69
CA ASP A 155 2.96 -11.39 -17.86
C ASP A 155 2.47 -12.38 -16.80
N TYR A 156 1.86 -11.89 -15.72
CA TYR A 156 1.32 -12.71 -14.63
C TYR A 156 -0.19 -12.89 -14.70
N ARG A 157 -0.88 -12.38 -15.73
CA ARG A 157 -2.31 -12.64 -15.92
C ARG A 157 -2.60 -14.15 -15.95
N ASP A 158 -3.56 -14.62 -15.16
CA ASP A 158 -3.89 -16.04 -15.02
C ASP A 158 -4.98 -16.52 -16.00
N GLY A 159 -5.38 -15.66 -16.94
CA GLY A 159 -6.51 -15.86 -17.86
C GLY A 159 -7.90 -15.80 -17.21
N LYS A 160 -8.01 -15.53 -15.90
CA LYS A 160 -9.27 -15.55 -15.13
C LYS A 160 -9.56 -14.22 -14.44
N GLY A 161 -8.95 -13.13 -14.92
CA GLY A 161 -9.10 -11.80 -14.35
C GLY A 161 -8.27 -11.58 -13.08
N ARG A 162 -7.20 -12.35 -12.88
CA ARG A 162 -6.29 -12.21 -11.72
C ARG A 162 -4.83 -12.28 -12.16
N TRP A 163 -3.93 -11.99 -11.23
CA TRP A 163 -2.49 -12.08 -11.44
C TRP A 163 -1.89 -13.18 -10.56
N GLY A 164 -1.13 -14.10 -11.16
CA GLY A 164 -0.60 -15.32 -10.57
C GLY A 164 0.14 -15.07 -9.26
N GLY A 165 -0.52 -15.40 -8.14
CA GLY A 165 0.00 -15.30 -6.78
C GLY A 165 0.17 -13.87 -6.23
N PHE A 166 -0.25 -12.83 -6.95
CA PHE A 166 -0.33 -11.48 -6.39
C PHE A 166 -1.57 -11.36 -5.48
N PRO A 167 -1.51 -10.54 -4.41
CA PRO A 167 -2.65 -10.32 -3.52
C PRO A 167 -3.78 -9.60 -4.26
N PHE A 168 -4.80 -10.34 -4.68
CA PHE A 168 -5.81 -9.86 -5.62
C PHE A 168 -6.45 -8.52 -5.23
N PHE A 169 -7.00 -8.40 -4.02
CA PHE A 169 -7.69 -7.18 -3.61
C PHE A 169 -6.73 -6.01 -3.46
N TYR A 170 -5.53 -6.27 -2.96
CA TYR A 170 -4.50 -5.25 -2.84
C TYR A 170 -3.99 -4.75 -4.21
N THR A 171 -3.88 -5.65 -5.19
CA THR A 171 -3.55 -5.30 -6.59
C THR A 171 -4.67 -4.46 -7.21
N VAL A 172 -5.93 -4.87 -7.05
CA VAL A 172 -7.08 -4.08 -7.53
C VAL A 172 -7.12 -2.70 -6.88
N LEU A 173 -6.88 -2.61 -5.57
CA LEU A 173 -6.76 -1.33 -4.86
C LEU A 173 -5.68 -0.44 -5.47
N MET A 174 -4.46 -0.97 -5.69
CA MET A 174 -3.36 -0.22 -6.29
C MET A 174 -3.73 0.33 -7.67
N LEU A 175 -4.31 -0.52 -8.52
CA LEU A 175 -4.75 -0.11 -9.86
C LEU A 175 -5.85 0.95 -9.77
N SER A 176 -6.79 0.83 -8.83
CA SER A 176 -7.86 1.81 -8.60
C SER A 176 -7.38 3.15 -8.02
N GLU A 177 -6.17 3.23 -7.49
CA GLU A 177 -5.53 4.46 -7.03
C GLU A 177 -4.58 5.08 -8.06
N THR A 178 -4.22 4.32 -9.11
CA THR A 178 -3.23 4.75 -10.11
C THR A 178 -3.92 5.39 -11.31
N ASP A 179 -3.56 6.63 -11.66
CA ASP A 179 -4.03 7.29 -12.88
C ASP A 179 -3.09 7.01 -14.06
N SER A 180 -3.26 5.83 -14.67
CA SER A 180 -2.48 5.40 -15.83
C SER A 180 -3.36 4.61 -16.79
N PRO A 181 -3.23 4.83 -18.12
CA PRO A 181 -3.92 3.99 -19.10
C PRO A 181 -3.61 2.50 -18.94
N LEU A 182 -2.40 2.13 -18.53
CA LEU A 182 -2.03 0.73 -18.26
C LEU A 182 -2.78 0.18 -17.04
N ALA A 183 -2.94 0.99 -15.99
CA ALA A 183 -3.71 0.58 -14.81
C ALA A 183 -5.18 0.34 -15.17
N ILE A 184 -5.78 1.21 -15.99
CA ILE A 184 -7.16 1.04 -16.50
C ILE A 184 -7.29 -0.25 -17.33
N GLN A 185 -6.30 -0.59 -18.16
CA GLN A 185 -6.31 -1.84 -18.91
C GLN A 185 -6.26 -3.07 -17.99
N GLU A 186 -5.45 -3.04 -16.93
CA GLU A 186 -5.43 -4.10 -15.92
C GLU A 186 -6.74 -4.19 -15.14
N LEU A 187 -7.40 -3.06 -14.82
CA LEU A 187 -8.73 -3.06 -14.21
C LEU A 187 -9.78 -3.69 -15.13
N LYS A 188 -9.79 -3.35 -16.43
CA LYS A 188 -10.64 -4.00 -17.44
C LYS A 188 -10.42 -5.50 -17.51
N TYR A 189 -9.17 -5.94 -17.44
CA TYR A 189 -8.84 -7.36 -17.39
C TYR A 189 -9.43 -8.06 -16.15
N ALA A 190 -9.41 -7.40 -14.99
CA ALA A 190 -9.95 -7.93 -13.74
C ALA A 190 -11.47 -7.79 -13.59
N ALA A 191 -12.11 -6.90 -14.36
CA ALA A 191 -13.52 -6.54 -14.22
C ALA A 191 -14.49 -7.74 -14.18
N PRO A 192 -14.40 -8.75 -15.07
CA PRO A 192 -15.30 -9.91 -15.01
C PRO A 192 -15.17 -10.72 -13.71
N PHE A 193 -13.96 -10.79 -13.14
CA PHE A 193 -13.77 -11.45 -11.85
C PHE A 193 -14.33 -10.60 -10.70
N CYS A 194 -14.10 -9.29 -10.75
CA CYS A 194 -14.68 -8.31 -9.82
C CYS A 194 -16.21 -8.38 -9.77
N GLU A 195 -16.90 -8.38 -10.92
CA GLU A 195 -18.35 -8.51 -11.02
C GLU A 195 -18.84 -9.81 -10.36
N LYS A 196 -18.16 -10.93 -10.63
CA LYS A 196 -18.46 -12.21 -9.98
C LYS A 196 -18.25 -12.18 -8.46
N GLN A 197 -17.31 -11.39 -7.96
CA GLN A 197 -17.09 -11.24 -6.52
C GLN A 197 -18.21 -10.42 -5.86
N LEU A 198 -18.77 -9.41 -6.54
CA LEU A 198 -19.89 -8.61 -6.02
C LEU A 198 -21.16 -9.43 -5.79
N SER A 199 -21.38 -10.49 -6.57
CA SER A 199 -22.55 -11.37 -6.42
C SER A 199 -22.42 -12.41 -5.30
N GLN A 200 -21.31 -12.44 -4.56
CA GLN A 200 -21.10 -13.41 -3.49
C GLN A 200 -21.71 -12.96 -2.17
N ASN A 201 -22.04 -13.93 -1.31
CA ASN A 201 -22.42 -13.65 0.07
C ASN A 201 -21.16 -13.45 0.91
N TRP A 202 -20.85 -12.19 1.20
CA TRP A 202 -19.72 -11.81 2.04
C TRP A 202 -20.10 -11.83 3.52
N SER A 203 -19.12 -12.12 4.37
CA SER A 203 -19.26 -11.94 5.81
C SER A 203 -19.44 -10.45 6.13
N PRO A 204 -20.21 -10.07 7.16
CA PRO A 204 -20.43 -8.68 7.54
C PRO A 204 -19.23 -8.05 8.28
N ASP A 205 -18.04 -8.65 8.19
CA ASP A 205 -16.84 -8.14 8.85
C ASP A 205 -16.22 -6.94 8.10
N PRO A 206 -15.43 -6.10 8.80
CA PRO A 206 -14.85 -4.90 8.20
C PRO A 206 -13.96 -5.17 6.98
N ILE A 207 -13.23 -6.29 6.93
CA ILE A 207 -12.35 -6.62 5.80
C ILE A 207 -13.18 -6.96 4.57
N SER A 208 -14.23 -7.76 4.74
CA SER A 208 -15.17 -8.09 3.67
C SER A 208 -15.86 -6.85 3.10
N LYS A 209 -16.32 -5.93 3.97
CA LYS A 209 -16.87 -4.64 3.54
C LYS A 209 -15.87 -3.84 2.71
N ARG A 210 -14.64 -3.69 3.20
CA ARG A 210 -13.57 -2.97 2.50
C ARG A 210 -13.25 -3.58 1.14
N ARG A 211 -13.23 -4.91 1.01
CA ARG A 211 -13.01 -5.60 -0.27
C ARG A 211 -14.10 -5.31 -1.30
N LEU A 212 -15.36 -5.27 -0.86
CA LEU A 212 -16.48 -4.91 -1.72
C LEU A 212 -16.37 -3.46 -2.23
N GLU A 213 -15.93 -2.54 -1.37
CA GLU A 213 -15.69 -1.14 -1.75
C GLU A 213 -14.51 -1.01 -2.73
N ILE A 214 -13.42 -1.75 -2.51
CA ILE A 214 -12.30 -1.83 -3.45
C ILE A 214 -12.77 -2.29 -4.83
N ILE A 215 -13.57 -3.36 -4.88
CA ILE A 215 -14.14 -3.87 -6.13
C ILE A 215 -15.04 -2.82 -6.79
N SER A 216 -15.92 -2.18 -6.02
CA SER A 216 -16.86 -1.19 -6.55
C SER A 216 -16.12 0.01 -7.16
N ASN A 217 -15.09 0.51 -6.48
CA ASN A 217 -14.24 1.60 -6.98
C ASN A 217 -13.47 1.19 -8.24
N ALA A 218 -12.99 -0.05 -8.29
CA ALA A 218 -12.31 -0.59 -9.46
C ALA A 218 -13.20 -0.68 -10.70
N LEU A 219 -14.43 -1.17 -10.54
CA LEU A 219 -15.41 -1.27 -11.63
C LEU A 219 -15.87 0.10 -12.13
N ALA A 220 -15.94 1.11 -11.26
CA ALA A 220 -16.25 2.47 -11.67
C ALA A 220 -15.16 3.11 -12.55
N ARG A 221 -13.94 2.54 -12.56
CA ARG A 221 -12.79 3.00 -13.36
C ARG A 221 -12.44 2.08 -14.53
N SER A 222 -13.01 0.87 -14.60
CA SER A 222 -12.74 -0.11 -15.66
C SER A 222 -13.52 0.19 -16.92
#